data_AF-A0A957F1R2-F1
#
_entry.id   AF-A0A957F1R2-F1
#
_cell.length_a   1.000
_cell.length_b   1.000
_cell.length_c   1.000
_cell.angle_alpha   90.00
_cell.angle_beta   90.00
_cell.angle_gamma   90.00
#
_symmetry.space_group_name_H-M   'P 1'
#
loop_
_entity.id
_entity.type
_entity.pdbx_description
1 polymer ?
#
loop_
_entity_poly.entity_id
_entity_poly.type
_entity_poly.pdbx_seq_one_letter_code
_entity_poly.pdbx_strand_id
1 'polypeptide(L)'
;LSLVNAEGGEERFTAGKLAMLLADHGTLRLVVLNACQGARIGQDIYAGVATTLVRRGIPAVIGMQYDISDAAALELAQTFYETLAENLPIETALAEARKALSLGVEESAEWGTPVFYTHAPDSVLFDGVGETAVSPAGSAAPEAAEPASTTYLTQIHELLLKRFDEAELQTLCFYLGIDYESLVGAAKPGKAMALVQYCDRTGRLADLRKQVQAERPLATWPEGS
;
A
#
# COMPACT_ATOMS: atom_id res chain seq x y z
N LEU A 1 -6.48 25.54 6.26
CA LEU A 1 -6.30 24.82 4.99
C LEU A 1 -6.66 25.77 3.87
N SER A 2 -5.89 25.79 2.80
CA SER A 2 -6.22 26.51 1.59
C SER A 2 -6.49 25.52 0.47
N LEU A 3 -7.60 25.69 -0.24
CA LEU A 3 -7.97 24.90 -1.42
C LEU A 3 -7.88 25.81 -2.65
N VAL A 4 -7.64 25.21 -3.82
CA VAL A 4 -7.68 25.95 -5.09
C VAL A 4 -9.15 26.08 -5.50
N ASN A 5 -9.59 27.31 -5.76
CA ASN A 5 -10.94 27.59 -6.25
C ASN A 5 -11.04 27.31 -7.76
N ALA A 6 -12.26 27.38 -8.33
CA ALA A 6 -12.50 27.11 -9.75
C ALA A 6 -11.75 28.07 -10.72
N GLU A 7 -11.25 29.19 -10.22
CA GLU A 7 -10.51 30.22 -10.96
C GLU A 7 -8.99 30.09 -10.79
N GLY A 8 -8.52 29.06 -10.07
CA GLY A 8 -7.10 28.83 -9.76
C GLY A 8 -6.56 29.66 -8.59
N GLY A 9 -7.41 30.42 -7.89
CA GLY A 9 -7.07 31.22 -6.71
C GLY A 9 -7.12 30.44 -5.40
N GLU A 10 -6.49 31.00 -4.35
CA GLU A 10 -6.48 30.42 -3.00
C GLU A 10 -7.79 30.73 -2.26
N GLU A 11 -8.55 29.71 -1.86
CA GLU A 11 -9.68 29.85 -0.92
C GLU A 11 -9.34 29.21 0.43
N ARG A 12 -9.51 29.98 1.51
CA ARG A 12 -9.26 29.49 2.88
C ARG A 12 -10.47 28.78 3.46
N PHE A 13 -10.23 27.58 3.99
CA PHE A 13 -11.19 26.75 4.70
C PHE A 13 -10.77 26.53 6.15
N THR A 14 -11.74 26.69 7.05
CA THR A 14 -11.64 26.21 8.43
C THR A 14 -12.01 24.73 8.47
N ALA A 15 -11.52 24.01 9.48
CA ALA A 15 -11.88 22.61 9.70
C ALA A 15 -13.40 22.42 9.81
N GLY A 16 -14.10 23.34 10.47
CA GLY A 16 -15.56 23.32 10.61
C GLY A 16 -16.30 23.56 9.29
N LYS A 17 -15.84 24.51 8.45
CA LYS A 17 -16.42 24.76 7.12
C LYS A 17 -16.22 23.55 6.20
N LEU A 18 -15.04 22.93 6.24
CA LEU A 18 -14.76 21.71 5.49
C LEU A 18 -15.62 20.54 5.97
N ALA A 19 -15.75 20.33 7.29
CA ALA A 19 -16.61 19.31 7.85
C ALA A 19 -18.07 19.50 7.43
N MET A 20 -18.57 20.74 7.42
CA MET A 20 -19.93 21.06 6.99
C MET A 20 -20.15 20.74 5.50
N LEU A 21 -19.19 21.06 4.63
CA LEU A 21 -19.27 20.70 3.21
C LEU A 21 -19.30 19.19 2.98
N LEU A 22 -18.53 18.44 3.77
CA LEU A 22 -18.42 16.99 3.65
C LEU A 22 -19.57 16.25 4.35
N ALA A 23 -20.24 16.87 5.32
CA ALA A 23 -21.29 16.25 6.14
C ALA A 23 -22.52 15.80 5.32
N ASP A 24 -22.84 16.47 4.21
CA ASP A 24 -24.00 16.13 3.37
C ASP A 24 -23.76 14.89 2.49
N HIS A 25 -22.57 14.29 2.54
CA HIS A 25 -22.19 13.12 1.74
C HIS A 25 -22.22 11.85 2.60
N GLY A 26 -23.42 11.27 2.79
CA GLY A 26 -23.59 10.04 3.60
C GLY A 26 -22.84 8.80 3.08
N THR A 27 -22.39 8.82 1.82
CA THR A 27 -21.55 7.77 1.22
C THR A 27 -20.05 8.00 1.39
N LEU A 28 -19.63 9.15 1.93
CA LEU A 28 -18.23 9.47 2.14
C LEU A 28 -17.68 8.63 3.29
N ARG A 29 -16.73 7.74 2.97
CA ARG A 29 -16.12 6.82 3.94
C ARG A 29 -14.70 7.21 4.34
N LEU A 30 -13.98 7.89 3.46
CA LEU A 30 -12.58 8.24 3.65
C LEU A 30 -12.28 9.64 3.11
N VAL A 31 -11.51 10.42 3.87
CA VAL A 31 -10.89 11.67 3.41
C VAL A 31 -9.38 11.53 3.51
N VAL A 32 -8.65 11.89 2.45
CA VAL A 32 -7.17 11.89 2.45
C VAL A 32 -6.69 13.33 2.32
N LEU A 33 -6.05 13.85 3.36
CA LEU A 33 -5.48 15.20 3.42
C LEU A 33 -4.00 15.15 3.09
N ASN A 34 -3.70 14.96 1.80
CA ASN A 34 -2.34 14.85 1.29
C ASN A 34 -1.83 16.21 0.78
N ALA A 35 -1.54 17.14 1.69
CA ALA A 35 -1.04 18.46 1.30
C ALA A 35 -0.09 19.05 2.33
N CYS A 36 0.94 19.70 1.83
CA CYS A 36 1.98 20.41 2.55
C CYS A 36 1.60 21.90 2.57
N GLN A 37 1.69 22.57 3.72
CA GLN A 37 1.66 24.04 3.84
C GLN A 37 0.55 24.80 3.06
N GLY A 38 -0.68 24.78 3.56
CA GLY A 38 -1.73 25.73 3.20
C GLY A 38 -2.01 26.75 4.30
N ALA A 39 -1.13 27.74 4.43
CA ALA A 39 -1.09 28.90 5.35
C ALA A 39 -0.25 28.73 6.65
N ARG A 40 0.85 29.50 6.76
CA ARG A 40 1.69 29.65 7.96
C ARG A 40 0.86 30.13 9.16
N ILE A 41 0.31 29.22 9.97
CA ILE A 41 0.12 29.35 11.42
C ILE A 41 0.13 27.95 12.08
N GLY A 42 1.30 27.50 12.57
CA GLY A 42 1.41 26.41 13.56
C GLY A 42 1.46 24.97 13.02
N GLN A 43 2.19 24.11 13.74
CA GLN A 43 2.49 22.71 13.38
C GLN A 43 1.30 21.74 13.55
N ASP A 44 0.12 22.21 14.01
CA ASP A 44 -1.01 21.36 14.42
C ASP A 44 -2.27 21.43 13.50
N ILE A 45 -2.22 22.17 12.38
CA ILE A 45 -3.45 22.44 11.61
C ILE A 45 -4.07 21.17 11.04
N TYR A 46 -3.27 20.25 10.49
CA TYR A 46 -3.78 19.06 9.80
C TYR A 46 -4.28 17.98 10.77
N ALA A 47 -3.57 17.75 11.87
CA ALA A 47 -4.05 16.93 12.97
C ALA A 47 -5.37 17.49 13.56
N GLY A 48 -5.46 18.82 13.69
CA GLY A 48 -6.68 19.52 14.12
C GLY A 48 -7.86 19.38 13.14
N VAL A 49 -7.60 19.48 11.83
CA VAL A 49 -8.62 19.27 10.78
C VAL A 49 -9.08 17.82 10.75
N ALA A 50 -8.16 16.85 10.72
CA ALA A 50 -8.49 15.43 10.69
C ALA A 50 -9.32 15.02 11.93
N THR A 51 -8.89 15.45 13.12
CA THR A 51 -9.64 15.22 14.35
C THR A 51 -11.02 15.86 14.32
N THR A 52 -11.15 17.07 13.77
CA THR A 52 -12.45 17.76 13.63
C THR A 52 -13.39 17.01 12.68
N LEU A 53 -12.87 16.51 11.56
CA LEU A 53 -13.64 15.75 10.57
C LEU A 53 -14.17 14.44 11.17
N VAL A 54 -13.31 13.67 11.85
CA VAL A 54 -13.72 12.43 12.51
C VAL A 54 -14.77 12.70 13.60
N ARG A 55 -14.58 13.73 14.44
CA ARG A 55 -15.57 14.14 15.45
C ARG A 55 -16.92 14.60 14.87
N ARG A 56 -16.93 15.01 13.59
CA ARG A 56 -18.13 15.45 12.87
C ARG A 56 -18.82 14.33 12.11
N GLY A 57 -18.35 13.09 12.27
CA GLY A 57 -19.01 11.89 11.73
C GLY A 57 -18.36 11.34 10.45
N ILE A 58 -17.25 11.91 9.97
CA ILE A 58 -16.49 11.29 8.88
C ILE A 58 -15.90 9.97 9.40
N PRO A 59 -16.15 8.81 8.75
CA PRO A 59 -15.74 7.52 9.27
C PRO A 59 -14.22 7.40 9.46
N ALA A 60 -13.45 7.87 8.48
CA ALA A 60 -12.01 7.91 8.58
C ALA A 60 -11.34 9.04 7.78
N VAL A 61 -10.17 9.45 8.28
CA VAL A 61 -9.34 10.49 7.69
C VAL A 61 -7.87 10.10 7.76
N ILE A 62 -7.16 10.22 6.65
CA ILE A 62 -5.69 10.23 6.63
C ILE A 62 -5.26 11.69 6.60
N GLY A 63 -4.39 12.08 7.53
CA GLY A 63 -3.83 13.44 7.58
C GLY A 63 -2.36 13.44 7.96
N MET A 64 -1.68 14.54 7.66
CA MET A 64 -0.25 14.69 7.94
C MET A 64 -0.01 15.26 9.33
N GLN A 65 0.91 14.69 10.11
CA GLN A 65 1.33 15.24 11.40
C GLN A 65 2.54 16.19 11.30
N TYR A 66 3.29 16.13 10.19
CA TYR A 66 4.38 17.03 9.84
C TYR A 66 4.23 17.49 8.40
N ASP A 67 5.08 18.43 7.97
CA ASP A 67 5.19 18.73 6.55
C ASP A 67 5.72 17.50 5.80
N ILE A 68 5.24 17.31 4.59
CA ILE A 68 5.66 16.26 3.66
C ILE A 68 6.20 16.95 2.40
N SER A 69 7.22 16.39 1.76
CA SER A 69 7.70 16.87 0.47
C SER A 69 6.73 16.53 -0.66
N ASP A 70 6.76 17.27 -1.77
CA ASP A 70 5.92 16.93 -2.94
C ASP A 70 6.21 15.53 -3.48
N ALA A 71 7.48 15.11 -3.44
CA ALA A 71 7.90 13.76 -3.85
C ALA A 71 7.30 12.69 -2.94
N ALA A 72 7.37 12.87 -1.61
CA ALA A 72 6.76 11.95 -0.66
C ALA A 72 5.22 11.99 -0.74
N ALA A 73 4.60 13.15 -0.95
CA ALA A 73 3.16 13.23 -1.14
C ALA A 73 2.71 12.46 -2.39
N LEU A 74 3.47 12.52 -3.48
CA LEU A 74 3.20 11.77 -4.70
C LEU A 74 3.35 10.25 -4.48
N GLU A 75 4.46 9.82 -3.89
CA GLU A 75 4.74 8.40 -3.60
C GLU A 75 3.67 7.81 -2.68
N LEU A 76 3.33 8.54 -1.59
CA LEU A 76 2.25 8.15 -0.69
C LEU A 76 0.94 7.96 -1.44
N ALA A 77 0.55 8.92 -2.28
CA ALA A 77 -0.72 8.86 -3.01
C ALA A 77 -0.75 7.68 -3.98
N GLN A 78 0.33 7.48 -4.74
CA GLN A 78 0.42 6.38 -5.71
C GLN A 78 0.27 5.03 -5.01
N THR A 79 1.15 4.72 -4.05
CA THR A 79 1.11 3.43 -3.36
C THR A 79 -0.20 3.25 -2.59
N PHE A 80 -0.71 4.30 -1.93
CA PHE A 80 -1.95 4.22 -1.16
C PHE A 80 -3.15 3.91 -2.07
N TYR A 81 -3.33 4.65 -3.17
CA TYR A 81 -4.48 4.47 -4.06
C TYR A 81 -4.39 3.18 -4.88
N GLU A 82 -3.19 2.75 -5.27
CA GLU A 82 -2.97 1.44 -5.91
C GLU A 82 -3.38 0.30 -4.98
N THR A 83 -2.85 0.30 -3.75
CA THR A 83 -3.16 -0.73 -2.75
C THR A 83 -4.65 -0.71 -2.38
N LEU A 84 -5.26 0.48 -2.31
CA LEU A 84 -6.69 0.62 -2.08
C LEU A 84 -7.53 0.09 -3.25
N ALA A 85 -7.09 0.30 -4.50
CA ALA A 85 -7.75 -0.23 -5.69
C ALA A 85 -7.69 -1.78 -5.77
N GLU A 86 -6.74 -2.42 -5.08
CA GLU A 86 -6.70 -3.87 -4.88
C GLU A 86 -7.72 -4.37 -3.83
N ASN A 87 -8.62 -3.52 -3.33
CA ASN A 87 -9.58 -3.82 -2.27
C ASN A 87 -8.93 -4.28 -0.95
N LEU A 88 -7.70 -3.84 -0.69
CA LEU A 88 -7.03 -4.11 0.58
C LEU A 88 -7.50 -3.14 1.67
N PRO A 89 -7.42 -3.54 2.96
CA PRO A 89 -7.75 -2.67 4.08
C PRO A 89 -6.98 -1.35 4.02
N ILE A 90 -7.59 -0.26 4.48
CA ILE A 90 -6.96 1.07 4.46
C ILE A 90 -5.68 1.09 5.29
N GLU A 91 -5.64 0.37 6.41
CA GLU A 91 -4.45 0.22 7.23
C GLU A 91 -3.31 -0.45 6.46
N THR A 92 -3.63 -1.46 5.65
CA THR A 92 -2.67 -2.12 4.76
C THR A 92 -2.18 -1.14 3.71
N ALA A 93 -3.09 -0.43 3.03
CA ALA A 93 -2.72 0.60 2.04
C ALA A 93 -1.81 1.68 2.63
N LEU A 94 -2.09 2.13 3.85
CA LEU A 94 -1.24 3.10 4.54
C LEU A 94 0.10 2.51 4.96
N ALA A 95 0.13 1.26 5.43
CA ALA A 95 1.35 0.57 5.80
C ALA A 95 2.28 0.35 4.59
N GLU A 96 1.74 -0.04 3.44
CA GLU A 96 2.50 -0.14 2.19
C GLU A 96 3.04 1.20 1.76
N ALA A 97 2.21 2.25 1.79
CA ALA A 97 2.66 3.59 1.40
C ALA A 97 3.74 4.14 2.35
N ARG A 98 3.67 3.88 3.66
CA ARG A 98 4.75 4.23 4.59
C ARG A 98 6.05 3.47 4.30
N LYS A 99 5.95 2.19 3.92
CA LYS A 99 7.12 1.40 3.49
C LYS A 99 7.74 1.98 2.22
N ALA A 100 6.92 2.36 1.24
CA ALA A 100 7.38 3.01 0.01
C ALA A 100 8.11 4.32 0.32
N LEU A 101 7.56 5.18 1.17
CA LEU A 101 8.22 6.41 1.64
C LEU A 101 9.59 6.15 2.30
N SER A 102 9.66 5.13 3.16
CA SER A 102 10.92 4.78 3.84
C SER A 102 12.01 4.26 2.90
N LEU A 103 11.64 3.76 1.71
CA LEU A 103 12.57 3.17 0.74
C LEU A 103 12.87 4.10 -0.44
N GLY A 104 11.93 4.98 -0.80
CA GLY A 104 11.99 5.84 -1.98
C GLY A 104 12.49 7.26 -1.72
N VAL A 105 12.44 7.75 -0.48
CA VAL A 105 12.86 9.12 -0.12
C VAL A 105 14.08 9.07 0.82
N GLU A 106 15.28 9.10 0.23
CA GLU A 106 16.56 9.07 0.96
C GLU A 106 16.62 10.15 2.06
N GLU A 107 17.13 9.75 3.24
CA GLU A 107 17.38 10.61 4.41
C GLU A 107 16.15 11.35 5.00
N SER A 108 14.92 10.93 4.69
CA SER A 108 13.71 11.55 5.23
C SER A 108 12.97 10.64 6.23
N ALA A 109 12.55 11.20 7.37
CA ALA A 109 11.64 10.52 8.31
C ALA A 109 10.16 10.69 7.92
N GLU A 110 9.89 11.02 6.65
CA GLU A 110 8.55 11.37 6.14
C GLU A 110 7.59 10.17 6.12
N TRP A 111 8.11 8.94 6.21
CA TRP A 111 7.31 7.73 6.41
C TRP A 111 6.42 7.82 7.66
N GLY A 112 6.83 8.58 8.68
CA GLY A 112 6.06 8.79 9.90
C GLY A 112 5.00 9.89 9.78
N THR A 113 5.01 10.68 8.71
CA THR A 113 4.16 11.86 8.54
C THR A 113 2.66 11.53 8.34
N PRO A 114 2.27 10.53 7.55
CA PRO A 114 0.86 10.17 7.38
C PRO A 114 0.29 9.50 8.62
N VAL A 115 -0.81 10.00 9.17
CA VAL A 115 -1.52 9.46 10.34
C VAL A 115 -2.97 9.14 9.98
N PHE A 116 -3.43 7.99 10.45
CA PHE A 116 -4.79 7.52 10.27
C PHE A 116 -5.64 7.84 11.50
N TYR A 117 -6.74 8.56 11.28
CA TYR A 117 -7.73 8.93 12.28
C TYR A 117 -9.04 8.22 11.92
N THR A 118 -9.60 7.45 12.86
CA THR A 118 -10.86 6.72 12.65
C THR A 118 -11.72 6.79 13.90
N HIS A 119 -13.04 6.75 13.72
CA HIS A 119 -13.98 6.44 14.80
C HIS A 119 -14.80 5.18 14.50
N ALA A 120 -14.50 4.48 13.40
CA ALA A 120 -15.16 3.24 13.03
C ALA A 120 -14.69 2.10 13.97
N PRO A 121 -15.61 1.36 14.61
CA PRO A 121 -15.26 0.35 15.60
C PRO A 121 -14.48 -0.83 15.00
N ASP A 122 -14.71 -1.17 13.71
CA ASP A 122 -14.14 -2.37 13.08
C ASP A 122 -13.20 -2.07 11.90
N SER A 123 -12.81 -0.81 11.68
CA SER A 123 -11.95 -0.38 10.54
C SER A 123 -12.47 -0.72 9.13
N VAL A 124 -13.60 -1.40 8.99
CA VAL A 124 -14.25 -1.70 7.72
C VAL A 124 -14.95 -0.44 7.19
N LEU A 125 -14.28 0.23 6.26
CA LEU A 125 -14.75 1.48 5.66
C LEU A 125 -15.44 1.26 4.31
N PHE A 126 -15.27 0.09 3.70
CA PHE A 126 -15.91 -0.28 2.45
C PHE A 126 -16.58 -1.65 2.60
N ASP A 127 -17.89 -1.64 2.87
CA ASP A 127 -18.74 -2.81 2.66
C ASP A 127 -19.47 -2.61 1.34
N GLY A 128 -19.25 -3.48 0.35
CA GLY A 128 -20.13 -3.59 -0.82
C GLY A 128 -19.72 -2.89 -2.11
N VAL A 129 -18.49 -3.10 -2.61
CA VAL A 129 -18.20 -2.95 -4.05
C VAL A 129 -17.55 -4.25 -4.56
N GLY A 130 -18.39 -5.28 -4.77
CA GLY A 130 -17.94 -6.53 -5.39
C GLY A 130 -18.57 -7.80 -4.85
N GLU A 131 -19.88 -7.83 -4.61
CA GLU A 131 -20.58 -9.12 -4.53
C GLU A 131 -21.12 -9.50 -5.92
N THR A 132 -20.23 -9.96 -6.80
CA THR A 132 -20.53 -11.23 -7.46
C THR A 132 -20.03 -12.32 -6.55
N ALA A 133 -20.95 -12.79 -5.71
CA ALA A 133 -20.82 -14.01 -4.96
C ALA A 133 -20.35 -15.14 -5.89
N VAL A 134 -19.14 -15.64 -5.65
CA VAL A 134 -18.97 -17.08 -5.59
C VAL A 134 -19.08 -17.43 -4.11
N SER A 135 -20.32 -17.55 -3.63
CA SER A 135 -20.57 -18.10 -2.29
C SER A 135 -20.57 -19.64 -2.40
N PRO A 136 -20.07 -20.33 -1.38
CA PRO A 136 -19.59 -21.70 -1.47
C PRO A 136 -20.69 -22.71 -1.14
N ALA A 137 -20.76 -23.80 -1.90
CA ALA A 137 -21.47 -25.00 -1.47
C ALA A 137 -20.85 -26.25 -2.11
N GLY A 138 -19.95 -26.87 -1.36
CA GLY A 138 -19.77 -28.33 -1.34
C GLY A 138 -18.96 -28.97 -2.45
N SER A 139 -17.65 -29.10 -2.25
CA SER A 139 -17.06 -30.42 -1.97
C SER A 139 -15.57 -30.28 -1.60
N ALA A 140 -15.27 -30.69 -0.37
CA ALA A 140 -13.97 -31.04 0.20
C ALA A 140 -12.84 -30.00 0.10
N ALA A 141 -12.50 -29.42 1.25
CA ALA A 141 -11.19 -28.84 1.51
C ALA A 141 -10.06 -29.79 1.06
N PRO A 142 -9.03 -29.28 0.38
CA PRO A 142 -7.67 -29.52 0.80
C PRO A 142 -7.29 -28.37 1.74
N GLU A 143 -7.18 -28.69 3.02
CA GLU A 143 -6.11 -28.22 3.90
C GLU A 143 -5.12 -27.26 3.22
N ALA A 144 -5.43 -25.96 3.25
CA ALA A 144 -4.56 -24.93 2.70
C ALA A 144 -3.50 -24.58 3.75
N ALA A 145 -2.24 -24.80 3.36
CA ALA A 145 -1.03 -24.58 4.11
C ALA A 145 -0.97 -23.16 4.71
N GLU A 146 -0.36 -23.06 5.89
CA GLU A 146 0.00 -21.82 6.57
C GLU A 146 0.78 -20.88 5.63
N PRO A 147 0.58 -19.54 5.69
CA PRO A 147 1.42 -18.61 4.93
C PRO A 147 2.87 -18.84 5.30
N ALA A 148 3.74 -18.99 4.30
CA ALA A 148 5.11 -19.38 4.54
C ALA A 148 5.80 -18.33 5.42
N SER A 149 6.57 -18.79 6.42
CA SER A 149 7.17 -17.89 7.40
C SER A 149 7.98 -16.77 6.73
N THR A 150 7.93 -15.55 7.27
CA THR A 150 8.65 -14.38 6.72
C THR A 150 10.15 -14.67 6.52
N THR A 151 10.72 -15.53 7.37
CA THR A 151 12.08 -16.05 7.26
C THR A 151 12.30 -16.85 5.97
N TYR A 152 11.34 -17.69 5.57
CA TYR A 152 11.41 -18.49 4.36
C TYR A 152 11.38 -17.64 3.08
N LEU A 153 10.51 -16.64 3.01
CA LEU A 153 10.47 -15.70 1.86
C LEU A 153 11.76 -14.90 1.73
N THR A 154 12.33 -14.49 2.86
CA THR A 154 13.61 -13.78 2.89
C THR A 154 14.76 -14.65 2.35
N GLN A 155 14.78 -15.95 2.69
CA GLN A 155 15.78 -16.89 2.17
C GLN A 155 15.65 -17.11 0.65
N ILE A 156 14.42 -17.17 0.13
CA ILE A 156 14.18 -17.27 -1.32
C ILE A 156 14.66 -15.99 -2.02
N HIS A 157 14.34 -14.82 -1.45
CA HIS A 157 14.81 -13.54 -1.97
C HIS A 157 16.35 -13.47 -2.02
N GLU A 158 17.03 -13.86 -0.94
CA GLU A 158 18.50 -13.91 -0.91
C GLU A 158 19.08 -14.89 -1.93
N LEU A 159 18.45 -16.06 -2.12
CA LEU A 159 18.84 -17.02 -3.14
C LEU A 159 18.77 -16.39 -4.54
N LEU A 160 17.67 -15.70 -4.86
CA LEU A 160 17.49 -15.03 -6.15
C LEU A 160 18.56 -13.97 -6.36
N LEU A 161 18.82 -13.12 -5.35
CA LEU A 161 19.83 -12.08 -5.47
C LEU A 161 21.24 -12.60 -5.72
N LYS A 162 21.57 -13.74 -5.10
CA LYS A 162 22.91 -14.33 -5.13
C LYS A 162 23.17 -15.18 -6.38
N ARG A 163 22.12 -15.68 -7.04
CA ARG A 163 22.23 -16.69 -8.11
C ARG A 163 21.71 -16.25 -9.48
N PHE A 164 20.88 -15.22 -9.52
CA PHE A 164 20.32 -14.66 -10.74
C PHE A 164 20.77 -13.23 -10.89
N ASP A 165 21.13 -12.78 -12.10
CA ASP A 165 21.27 -11.36 -12.41
C ASP A 165 19.92 -10.71 -12.76
N GLU A 166 19.91 -9.44 -13.16
CA GLU A 166 18.67 -8.71 -13.45
C GLU A 166 17.95 -9.24 -14.71
N ALA A 167 18.70 -9.56 -15.76
CA ALA A 167 18.14 -10.07 -17.02
C ALA A 167 17.60 -11.50 -16.86
N GLU A 168 18.26 -12.30 -16.03
CA GLU A 168 17.78 -13.64 -15.66
C GLU A 168 16.50 -13.55 -14.81
N LEU A 169 16.39 -12.55 -13.93
CA LEU A 169 15.18 -12.33 -13.13
C LEU A 169 13.99 -11.87 -13.98
N GLN A 170 14.23 -11.03 -14.98
CA GLN A 170 13.24 -10.67 -16.00
C GLN A 170 12.75 -11.89 -16.78
N THR A 171 13.69 -12.75 -17.19
CA THR A 171 13.40 -14.00 -17.89
C THR A 171 12.54 -14.94 -17.04
N LEU A 172 12.84 -15.01 -15.74
CA LEU A 172 12.08 -15.79 -14.77
C LEU A 172 10.65 -15.28 -14.61
N CYS A 173 10.46 -13.95 -14.55
CA CYS A 173 9.14 -13.33 -14.53
C CYS A 173 8.35 -13.64 -15.80
N PHE A 174 9.00 -13.56 -16.97
CA PHE A 174 8.39 -13.90 -18.25
C PHE A 174 7.87 -15.35 -18.29
N TYR A 175 8.66 -16.33 -17.85
CA TYR A 175 8.21 -17.73 -17.81
C TYR A 175 7.11 -17.98 -16.78
N LEU A 176 7.06 -17.18 -15.73
CA LEU A 176 5.98 -17.22 -14.76
C LEU A 176 4.74 -16.44 -15.23
N GLY A 177 4.79 -15.74 -16.37
CA GLY A 177 3.68 -14.89 -16.84
C GLY A 177 3.46 -13.67 -15.95
N ILE A 178 4.51 -13.19 -15.29
CA ILE A 178 4.53 -12.02 -14.42
C ILE A 178 5.20 -10.88 -15.19
N ASP A 179 4.54 -9.74 -15.26
CA ASP A 179 5.13 -8.55 -15.85
C ASP A 179 6.19 -7.97 -14.90
N TYR A 180 7.46 -8.05 -15.31
CA TYR A 180 8.59 -7.56 -14.52
C TYR A 180 8.51 -6.06 -14.27
N GLU A 181 8.06 -5.28 -15.25
CA GLU A 181 7.98 -3.82 -15.11
C GLU A 181 6.90 -3.42 -14.10
N SER A 182 5.83 -4.22 -14.01
CA SER A 182 4.76 -4.07 -13.02
C SER A 182 5.15 -4.50 -11.60
N LEU A 183 6.29 -5.18 -11.40
CA LEU A 183 6.77 -5.54 -10.06
C LEU A 183 7.35 -4.32 -9.34
N VAL A 184 7.04 -4.18 -8.05
CA VAL A 184 7.48 -3.06 -7.20
C VAL A 184 9.01 -3.10 -6.99
N GLY A 185 9.67 -1.95 -7.08
CA GLY A 185 11.11 -1.77 -6.83
C GLY A 185 11.91 -1.45 -8.11
N ALA A 186 12.76 -0.41 -8.05
CA ALA A 186 13.49 0.09 -9.23
C ALA A 186 14.79 -0.69 -9.53
N ALA A 187 15.31 -1.43 -8.56
CA ALA A 187 16.55 -2.18 -8.67
C ALA A 187 16.29 -3.67 -8.49
N LYS A 188 17.19 -4.50 -9.04
CA LYS A 188 17.17 -5.97 -8.95
C LYS A 188 16.77 -6.54 -7.57
N PRO A 189 17.27 -6.05 -6.41
CA PRO A 189 16.80 -6.51 -5.09
C PRO A 189 15.32 -6.27 -4.81
N GLY A 190 14.81 -5.08 -5.15
CA GLY A 190 13.40 -4.76 -4.99
C GLY A 190 12.53 -5.66 -5.87
N LYS A 191 12.88 -5.79 -7.15
CA LYS A 191 12.19 -6.66 -8.12
C LYS A 191 12.21 -8.13 -7.69
N ALA A 192 13.32 -8.61 -7.12
CA ALA A 192 13.45 -9.96 -6.60
C ALA A 192 12.53 -10.22 -5.41
N MET A 193 12.43 -9.27 -4.47
CA MET A 193 11.52 -9.40 -3.32
C MET A 193 10.05 -9.35 -3.76
N ALA A 194 9.70 -8.42 -4.66
CA ALA A 194 8.35 -8.30 -5.19
C ALA A 194 7.91 -9.58 -5.93
N LEU A 195 8.81 -10.21 -6.69
CA LEU A 195 8.55 -11.51 -7.33
C LEU A 195 8.22 -12.59 -6.30
N VAL A 196 9.00 -12.71 -5.22
CA VAL A 196 8.79 -13.73 -4.18
C VAL A 196 7.46 -13.52 -3.46
N GLN A 197 7.14 -12.26 -3.10
CA GLN A 197 5.88 -11.91 -2.45
C GLN A 197 4.68 -12.15 -3.36
N TYR A 198 4.79 -11.82 -4.65
CA TYR A 198 3.76 -12.12 -5.63
C TYR A 198 3.50 -13.62 -5.74
N CYS A 199 4.56 -14.43 -5.79
CA CYS A 199 4.45 -15.89 -5.86
C CYS A 199 3.89 -16.50 -4.56
N ASP A 200 4.15 -15.90 -3.39
CA ASP A 200 3.56 -16.33 -2.12
C ASP A 200 2.06 -16.05 -2.09
N ARG A 201 1.66 -14.80 -2.36
CA ARG A 201 0.25 -14.37 -2.40
C ARG A 201 -0.60 -15.16 -3.39
N THR A 202 0.00 -15.58 -4.51
CA THR A 202 -0.71 -16.33 -5.56
C THR A 202 -0.58 -17.85 -5.42
N GLY A 203 0.11 -18.35 -4.38
CA GLY A 203 0.33 -19.78 -4.18
C GLY A 203 1.25 -20.42 -5.22
N ARG A 204 2.04 -19.61 -5.92
CA ARG A 204 2.93 -20.00 -7.05
C ARG A 204 4.40 -20.16 -6.66
N LEU A 205 4.72 -20.22 -5.36
CA LEU A 205 6.09 -20.52 -4.90
C LEU A 205 6.61 -21.86 -5.42
N ALA A 206 5.72 -22.85 -5.62
CA ALA A 206 6.09 -24.13 -6.23
C ALA A 206 6.51 -23.98 -7.71
N ASP A 207 5.83 -23.11 -8.46
CA ASP A 207 6.19 -22.80 -9.86
C ASP A 207 7.52 -22.06 -9.92
N LEU A 208 7.70 -21.07 -9.04
CA LEU A 208 8.96 -20.32 -8.89
C LEU A 208 10.12 -21.27 -8.58
N ARG A 209 9.95 -22.18 -7.61
CA ARG A 209 10.93 -23.24 -7.29
C ARG A 209 11.26 -24.09 -8.50
N LYS A 210 10.23 -24.59 -9.20
CA LYS A 210 10.42 -25.47 -10.36
C LYS A 210 11.22 -24.76 -11.46
N GLN A 211 10.94 -23.49 -11.70
CA GLN A 211 11.67 -22.69 -12.69
C GLN A 211 13.11 -22.42 -12.25
N VAL A 212 13.33 -22.04 -10.98
CA VAL A 212 14.67 -21.83 -10.42
C VAL A 212 15.50 -23.12 -10.48
N GLN A 213 14.92 -24.28 -10.19
CA GLN A 213 15.60 -25.58 -10.25
C GLN A 213 15.87 -26.04 -11.69
N ALA A 214 15.03 -25.68 -12.66
CA ALA A 214 15.26 -25.98 -14.07
C ALA A 214 16.46 -25.19 -14.63
N GLU A 215 16.60 -23.92 -14.26
CA GLU A 215 17.69 -23.05 -14.73
C GLU A 215 18.98 -23.22 -13.92
N ARG A 216 18.87 -23.62 -12.65
CA ARG A 216 20.00 -23.88 -11.74
C ARG A 216 19.76 -25.18 -10.96
N PRO A 217 20.08 -26.35 -11.54
CA PRO A 217 19.91 -27.64 -10.87
C PRO A 217 20.72 -27.79 -9.56
N LEU A 218 21.78 -26.99 -9.39
CA LEU A 218 22.64 -26.97 -8.21
C LEU A 218 22.23 -25.92 -7.16
N ALA A 219 21.18 -25.12 -7.42
CA ALA A 219 20.70 -24.14 -6.44
C ALA A 219 19.97 -24.86 -5.30
N THR A 220 20.50 -24.74 -4.08
CA THR A 220 19.85 -25.25 -2.88
C THR A 220 18.63 -24.37 -2.58
N TRP A 221 17.44 -24.90 -2.85
CA TRP A 221 16.19 -24.25 -2.47
C TRP A 221 16.03 -24.37 -0.94
N PRO A 222 15.68 -23.28 -0.22
CA PRO A 222 15.40 -23.37 1.21
C PRO A 222 14.22 -24.33 1.44
N GLU A 223 14.26 -25.14 2.49
CA GLU A 223 13.12 -25.99 2.85
C GLU A 223 12.14 -25.17 3.70
N GLY A 224 10.88 -25.11 3.28
CA GLY A 224 9.82 -24.45 4.04
C GLY A 224 9.44 -25.28 5.25
N SER A 225 9.15 -24.60 6.36
CA SER A 225 8.48 -25.18 7.53
C SER A 225 7.03 -25.49 7.23
#